data_AF-A0A8T3YDP3-F1
#
_entry.id   AF-A0A8T3YDP3-F1
#
_cell.length_a   1.000
_cell.length_b   1.000
_cell.length_c   1.000
_cell.angle_alpha   90.00
_cell.angle_beta   90.00
_cell.angle_gamma   90.00
#
_symmetry.space_group_name_H-M   'P 1'
#
loop_
_entity.id
_entity.type
_entity.pdbx_description
1 polymer ?
#
loop_
_entity_poly.entity_id
_entity_poly.type
_entity_poly.pdbx_seq_one_letter_code
_entity_poly.pdbx_strand_id
1 'polypeptide(L)'
;MAHITLSVPDEVYEEMKEHPEIKWSEVARQSIIEKTLLLKKTIHSKELFGLLSKEAKENIKSVSEKEWKEFYKKTKEKKWKRTKYLTQA
;
A
#
# COMPACT_ATOMS: atom_id res chain seq x y z
N MET A 1 -8.07 -14.92 16.46
CA MET A 1 -7.30 -13.69 16.21
C MET A 1 -6.37 -13.48 17.39
N ALA A 2 -5.15 -12.98 17.21
CA ALA A 2 -4.28 -12.67 18.35
C ALA A 2 -4.74 -11.37 19.01
N HIS A 3 -4.65 -11.30 20.34
CA HIS A 3 -4.92 -10.10 21.13
C HIS A 3 -3.61 -9.58 21.71
N ILE A 4 -3.36 -8.29 21.56
CA ILE A 4 -2.17 -7.62 22.07
C ILE A 4 -2.59 -6.33 22.79
N THR A 5 -1.91 -6.01 23.88
CA THR A 5 -2.02 -4.71 24.57
C THR A 5 -0.74 -3.94 24.29
N LEU A 6 -0.88 -2.70 23.85
CA LEU A 6 0.23 -1.82 23.50
C LEU A 6 0.17 -0.57 24.36
N SER A 7 1.29 -0.19 24.94
CA SER A 7 1.47 1.13 25.55
C SER A 7 1.84 2.13 24.47
N VAL A 8 1.20 3.29 24.49
CA VAL A 8 1.57 4.45 23.67
C VAL A 8 2.05 5.57 24.59
N PRO A 9 2.89 6.50 24.11
CA PRO A 9 3.26 7.68 24.89
C PRO A 9 2.02 8.49 25.30
N ASP A 10 2.05 9.09 26.49
CA ASP A 10 0.90 9.82 27.05
C ASP A 10 0.43 10.95 26.12
N GLU A 11 1.36 11.70 25.53
CA GLU A 11 1.07 12.77 24.57
C GLU A 11 0.25 12.27 23.37
N VAL A 12 0.55 11.07 22.88
CA VAL A 12 -0.20 10.46 21.76
C VAL A 12 -1.58 10.02 22.23
N TYR A 13 -1.68 9.48 23.45
CA TYR A 13 -2.96 9.04 24.00
C TYR A 13 -3.92 10.21 24.22
N GLU A 14 -3.42 11.37 24.68
CA GLU A 14 -4.25 12.57 24.81
C GLU A 14 -4.75 13.05 23.45
N GLU A 15 -3.91 13.11 22.41
CA GLU A 15 -4.36 13.44 21.05
C GLU A 15 -5.43 12.45 20.54
N MET A 16 -5.26 11.15 20.83
CA MET A 16 -6.23 10.13 20.44
C MET A 16 -7.60 10.32 21.12
N LYS A 17 -7.61 10.80 22.38
CA LYS A 17 -8.86 11.09 23.10
C LYS A 17 -9.61 12.29 22.53
N GLU A 18 -8.90 13.30 22.07
CA GLU A 18 -9.49 14.48 21.42
C GLU A 18 -10.17 14.13 20.08
N HIS A 19 -9.82 12.98 19.49
CA HIS A 19 -10.35 12.45 18.23
C HIS A 19 -11.09 11.10 18.40
N PRO A 20 -12.21 11.05 19.15
CA PRO A 20 -12.95 9.82 19.41
C PRO A 20 -13.70 9.29 18.17
N GLU A 21 -13.89 10.10 17.13
CA GLU A 21 -14.46 9.71 15.84
C GLU A 21 -13.57 8.71 15.09
N ILE A 22 -12.28 8.64 15.43
CA ILE A 22 -11.31 7.75 14.80
C ILE A 22 -11.33 6.39 15.49
N LYS A 23 -11.45 5.32 14.69
CA LYS A 23 -11.29 3.93 15.18
C LYS A 23 -9.82 3.60 15.35
N TRP A 24 -9.21 4.06 16.43
CA TRP A 24 -7.78 3.90 16.69
C TRP A 24 -7.28 2.44 16.68
N SER A 25 -8.12 1.48 17.06
CA SER A 25 -7.80 0.05 16.96
C SER A 25 -7.68 -0.44 15.51
N GLU A 26 -8.41 0.17 14.58
CA GLU A 26 -8.28 -0.08 13.14
C GLU A 26 -6.97 0.51 12.61
N VAL A 27 -6.68 1.76 13.01
CA VAL A 27 -5.43 2.46 12.64
C VAL A 27 -4.22 1.63 13.06
N ALA A 28 -4.16 1.23 14.34
CA ALA A 28 -3.08 0.41 14.86
C ALA A 28 -2.93 -0.91 14.09
N ARG A 29 -4.05 -1.57 13.77
CA ARG A 29 -4.03 -2.83 13.01
C ARG A 29 -3.47 -2.63 11.61
N GLN A 30 -3.90 -1.59 10.90
CA GLN A 30 -3.42 -1.28 9.56
C GLN A 30 -1.92 -0.99 9.56
N SER A 31 -1.45 -0.17 10.50
CA SER A 31 -0.02 0.15 10.62
C SER A 31 0.84 -1.09 10.91
N ILE A 32 0.37 -2.01 11.76
CA ILE A 32 1.08 -3.27 12.03
C ILE A 32 1.15 -4.15 10.79
N ILE A 33 0.04 -4.28 10.05
CA ILE A 33 -0.01 -5.06 8.80
C ILE A 33 0.96 -4.46 7.78
N GLU A 34 0.90 -3.15 7.55
CA GLU A 34 1.77 -2.44 6.60
C GLU A 34 3.24 -2.63 6.96
N LYS A 35 3.62 -2.46 8.24
CA LYS A 35 5.00 -2.66 8.68
C LYS A 35 5.46 -4.10 8.48
N THR A 36 4.60 -5.07 8.78
CA THR A 36 4.89 -6.49 8.57
C THR A 36 5.13 -6.80 7.09
N LEU A 37 4.33 -6.20 6.20
CA LEU A 37 4.47 -6.35 4.76
C LEU A 37 5.76 -5.71 4.22
N LEU A 38 6.13 -4.53 4.73
CA LEU A 38 7.43 -3.92 4.42
C LEU A 38 8.61 -4.82 4.83
N LEU A 39 8.52 -5.45 6.01
CA LEU A 39 9.56 -6.37 6.48
C LEU A 39 9.67 -7.64 5.63
N LYS A 40 8.57 -8.11 5.02
CA LYS A 40 8.58 -9.30 4.16
C LYS A 40 9.44 -9.14 2.90
N LYS A 41 9.92 -7.94 2.53
CA LYS A 41 10.69 -7.59 1.30
C LYS A 41 9.98 -7.89 -0.03
N THR A 42 9.05 -8.83 -0.05
CA THR A 42 8.17 -9.19 -1.15
C THR A 42 6.74 -9.27 -0.62
N ILE A 43 5.87 -8.45 -1.20
CA ILE A 43 4.44 -8.46 -0.92
C ILE A 43 3.75 -9.24 -2.04
N HIS A 44 2.89 -10.20 -1.69
CA HIS A 44 2.11 -10.89 -2.71
C HIS A 44 1.09 -9.93 -3.32
N SER A 45 0.82 -10.02 -4.62
CA SER A 45 -0.08 -9.10 -5.34
C SER A 45 -1.46 -8.98 -4.68
N LYS A 46 -1.98 -10.07 -4.13
CA LYS A 46 -3.23 -10.11 -3.36
C LYS A 46 -3.18 -9.30 -2.06
N GLU A 47 -2.07 -9.38 -1.32
CA GLU A 47 -1.87 -8.61 -0.08
C GLU A 47 -1.76 -7.11 -0.39
N LEU A 48 -1.01 -6.75 -1.43
CA LEU A 48 -0.92 -5.37 -1.93
C LEU A 48 -2.30 -4.83 -2.33
N PHE A 49 -3.09 -5.62 -3.05
CA PHE A 49 -4.44 -5.21 -3.47
C PHE A 49 -5.35 -4.97 -2.26
N GLY A 50 -5.15 -5.68 -1.15
CA GLY A 50 -5.90 -5.49 0.10
C GLY A 50 -5.68 -4.10 0.72
N LEU A 51 -4.46 -3.57 0.63
CA LEU A 51 -4.05 -2.29 1.20
C LEU A 51 -4.57 -1.06 0.43
N LEU A 52 -4.90 -1.22 -0.84
CA LEU A 52 -5.35 -0.10 -1.67
C LEU A 52 -6.66 0.51 -1.13
N SER A 53 -6.81 1.83 -1.27
CA SER A 53 -8.05 2.52 -0.97
C SER A 53 -9.20 1.96 -1.81
N LYS A 54 -10.45 2.15 -1.35
CA LYS A 54 -11.64 1.71 -2.10
C LYS A 54 -11.67 2.32 -3.50
N GLU A 55 -11.38 3.62 -3.59
CA GLU A 55 -11.28 4.36 -4.85
C GLU A 55 -10.21 3.77 -5.78
N ALA A 56 -9.00 3.49 -5.26
CA ALA A 56 -7.94 2.89 -6.08
C ALA A 56 -8.34 1.50 -6.61
N LYS A 57 -9.03 0.69 -5.81
CA LYS A 57 -9.55 -0.62 -6.23
C LYS A 57 -10.59 -0.48 -7.33
N GLU A 58 -11.48 0.49 -7.23
CA GLU A 58 -12.53 0.76 -8.23
C GLU A 58 -11.91 1.25 -9.54
N ASN A 59 -10.99 2.21 -9.47
CA ASN A 59 -10.25 2.73 -10.62
C ASN A 59 -9.49 1.62 -11.36
N ILE A 60 -8.85 0.69 -10.65
CA ILE A 60 -8.15 -0.44 -11.27
C ILE A 60 -9.13 -1.37 -11.99
N LYS A 61 -10.32 -1.61 -11.42
CA LYS A 61 -11.35 -2.46 -12.02
C LYS A 61 -12.02 -1.82 -13.23
N SER A 62 -12.08 -0.49 -13.30
CA SER A 62 -12.70 0.23 -14.41
C SER A 62 -11.79 0.36 -15.64
N VAL A 63 -10.49 0.07 -15.50
CA VAL A 63 -9.56 0.08 -16.65
C VAL A 63 -9.88 -1.07 -17.59
N SER A 64 -10.13 -0.75 -18.86
CA SER A 64 -10.39 -1.76 -19.89
C SER A 64 -9.13 -2.56 -20.24
N GLU A 65 -9.32 -3.76 -20.78
CA GLU A 65 -8.19 -4.60 -21.22
C GLU A 65 -7.33 -3.91 -22.30
N LYS A 66 -7.96 -3.09 -23.16
CA LYS A 66 -7.27 -2.32 -24.20
C LYS A 66 -6.33 -1.27 -23.59
N GLU A 67 -6.82 -0.52 -22.60
CA GLU A 67 -6.01 0.47 -21.88
C GLU A 67 -4.85 -0.19 -21.15
N TRP A 68 -5.09 -1.35 -20.53
CA TRP A 68 -4.03 -2.15 -19.89
C TRP A 68 -2.94 -2.59 -20.89
N LYS A 69 -3.32 -3.08 -22.07
CA LYS A 69 -2.38 -3.49 -23.12
C LYS A 69 -1.53 -2.32 -23.62
N GLU A 70 -2.14 -1.15 -23.85
CA GLU A 70 -1.42 0.06 -24.24
C GLU A 70 -0.45 0.55 -23.14
N PHE A 71 -0.90 0.56 -21.89
CA PHE A 71 -0.07 0.93 -20.76
C PHE A 71 1.12 -0.03 -20.60
N TYR A 72 0.90 -1.33 -20.74
CA TYR A 72 1.95 -2.35 -20.70
C TYR A 72 2.99 -2.15 -21.82
N LYS A 73 2.53 -1.87 -23.05
CA LYS A 73 3.44 -1.58 -24.18
C LYS A 73 4.31 -0.36 -23.91
N LYS A 74 3.71 0.75 -23.46
CA LYS A 74 4.41 1.99 -23.11
C LYS A 74 5.43 1.78 -21.98
N THR A 75 5.07 1.04 -20.93
CA THR A 75 5.98 0.76 -19.81
C THR A 75 7.13 -0.15 -20.20
N LYS A 76 6.91 -1.15 -21.07
CA LYS A 76 7.97 -2.00 -21.63
C LYS A 76 8.97 -1.20 -22.46
N GLU A 77 8.50 -0.28 -23.31
CA GLU A 77 9.35 0.62 -24.09
C GLU A 77 10.17 1.56 -23.20
N LYS A 78 9.55 2.15 -22.16
CA LYS A 78 10.26 3.01 -21.19
C LYS A 78 11.28 2.23 -20.38
N LYS A 79 10.96 1.00 -19.95
CA LYS A 79 11.88 0.13 -19.23
C LYS A 79 13.08 -0.24 -20.12
N TRP A 80 12.83 -0.59 -21.38
CA TRP A 80 13.89 -0.84 -22.37
C TRP A 80 14.83 0.36 -22.53
N LYS A 81 14.28 1.57 -22.69
CA LYS A 81 15.08 2.81 -22.74
C LYS A 81 15.94 2.95 -21.48
N ARG A 82 15.34 2.79 -20.29
CA ARG A 82 16.04 2.93 -19.00
C ARG A 82 17.17 1.92 -18.84
N THR A 83 16.94 0.65 -19.15
CA THR A 83 17.98 -0.39 -19.07
C THR A 83 19.10 -0.09 -20.06
N LYS A 84 18.78 0.33 -21.30
CA LYS A 84 19.77 0.68 -22.31
C LYS A 84 20.72 1.80 -21.85
N TYR A 85 20.19 2.83 -21.19
CA TYR A 85 21.00 3.93 -20.64
C TYR A 85 21.86 3.50 -19.44
N LEU A 86 21.39 2.54 -18.63
CA LEU A 86 22.13 2.05 -17.46
C LEU A 86 23.23 1.04 -17.80
N THR A 87 23.13 0.34 -18.93
CA THR A 87 24.13 -0.63 -19.40
C THR A 87 25.17 -0.03 -20.36
N GLN A 88 25.05 1.26 -20.70
CA GLN A 88 26.02 1.99 -21.54
C GLN A 88 27.00 2.86 -20.72
N ALA A 89 27.00 2.73 -19.38
CA ALA A 89 27.92 3.39 -18.46
C ALA A 89 28.97 2.41 -17.93
#